data_AF-A0A7Y2Q9W1-F1
#
_entry.id   AF-A0A7Y2Q9W1-F1
#
_cell.length_a   1.000
_cell.length_b   1.000
_cell.length_c   1.000
_cell.angle_alpha   90.00
_cell.angle_beta   90.00
_cell.angle_gamma   90.00
#
_symmetry.space_group_name_H-M   'P 1'
#
loop_
_entity.id
_entity.type
_entity.pdbx_description
1 polymer ?
#
loop_
_entity_poly.entity_id
_entity_poly.type
_entity_poly.pdbx_seq_one_letter_code
_entity_poly.pdbx_strand_id
1 'polypeptide(L)'
;YTTVVDYVNILHHRMIALCARAWADAHPAVQVRRPDGGRIRVMSAALAGLGLCGRAHDGYAAIDATKLSHAPALAHQVDGPERLTLFLADLLKVPVRLREFVGTFMPIPNGLQSRLGGAHVQLGRSATIGPRTFQRQQRIELSIGPLTLADYVAFLPGCERRETLQTAIRDLVGYGLDVDVRLVLRRDEVPAAKMGAARIGQIAWLARPKDRSDADDLCIRTIIGWRPEMPEAVA
;
A
#
# COMPACT_ATOMS: atom_id res chain seq x y z
N TYR A 1 -48.30 5.99 51.61
CA TYR A 1 -48.67 5.68 50.22
C TYR A 1 -47.59 6.02 49.18
N THR A 2 -46.48 6.67 49.55
CA THR A 2 -45.42 7.10 48.59
C THR A 2 -44.30 6.06 48.36
N THR A 3 -44.02 5.18 49.32
CA THR A 3 -42.87 4.24 49.27
C THR A 3 -42.95 3.19 48.15
N VAL A 4 -44.13 2.68 47.81
CA VAL A 4 -44.31 1.71 46.71
C VAL A 4 -44.11 2.37 45.34
N VAL A 5 -44.57 3.62 45.20
CA VAL A 5 -44.41 4.39 43.96
C VAL A 5 -42.94 4.70 43.72
N ASP A 6 -42.18 5.08 44.76
CA ASP A 6 -40.75 5.32 44.65
C ASP A 6 -39.97 4.07 44.25
N TYR A 7 -40.32 2.90 44.80
CA TYR A 7 -39.72 1.62 44.42
C TYR A 7 -39.98 1.27 42.94
N VAL A 8 -41.24 1.39 42.51
CA VAL A 8 -41.63 1.16 41.11
C VAL A 8 -40.94 2.15 40.18
N ASN A 9 -40.77 3.40 40.58
CA ASN A 9 -40.06 4.43 39.81
C ASN A 9 -38.57 4.08 39.61
N ILE A 10 -37.89 3.52 40.62
CA ILE A 10 -36.50 3.07 40.47
C ILE A 10 -36.40 1.94 39.43
N LEU A 11 -37.31 0.97 39.47
CA LEU A 11 -37.35 -0.12 38.49
C LEU A 11 -37.66 0.39 37.09
N HIS A 12 -38.69 1.23 36.94
CA HIS A 12 -39.07 1.83 35.65
C HIS A 12 -37.92 2.67 35.07
N HIS A 13 -37.28 3.51 35.88
CA HIS A 13 -36.16 4.32 35.44
C HIS A 13 -35.01 3.45 34.92
N ARG A 14 -34.64 2.39 35.65
CA ARG A 14 -33.58 1.46 35.24
C ARG A 14 -33.94 0.71 33.95
N MET A 15 -35.19 0.25 33.81
CA MET A 15 -35.65 -0.42 32.59
C MET A 15 -35.60 0.51 31.38
N ILE A 16 -36.09 1.75 31.51
CA ILE A 16 -36.04 2.76 30.43
C ILE A 16 -34.59 3.06 30.05
N ALA A 17 -33.70 3.24 31.04
CA ALA A 17 -32.28 3.48 30.78
C ALA A 17 -31.61 2.31 30.03
N LEU A 18 -31.94 1.07 30.37
CA LEU A 18 -31.45 -0.11 29.65
C LEU A 18 -32.00 -0.19 28.22
N CYS A 19 -33.29 0.10 28.00
CA CYS A 19 -33.87 0.17 26.66
C CYS A 19 -33.19 1.27 25.81
N ALA A 20 -32.98 2.46 26.38
CA ALA A 20 -32.29 3.56 25.69
C ALA A 20 -30.84 3.19 25.35
N ARG A 21 -30.13 2.50 26.25
CA ARG A 21 -28.77 2.01 26.00
C ARG A 21 -28.72 0.95 24.91
N ALA A 22 -29.61 -0.05 24.97
CA ALA A 22 -29.69 -1.09 23.95
C ALA A 22 -30.02 -0.50 22.57
N TRP A 23 -30.94 0.47 22.52
CA TRP A 23 -31.24 1.23 21.30
C TRP A 23 -30.00 1.99 20.80
N ALA A 24 -29.32 2.76 21.66
CA ALA A 24 -28.12 3.49 21.28
C ALA A 24 -26.98 2.57 20.82
N ASP A 25 -26.90 1.35 21.37
CA ASP A 25 -25.88 0.36 21.00
C ASP A 25 -26.22 -0.39 19.69
N ALA A 26 -27.49 -0.46 19.29
CA ALA A 26 -27.91 -1.03 18.01
C ALA A 26 -27.85 -0.03 16.85
N HIS A 27 -27.70 1.28 17.11
CA HIS A 27 -27.75 2.32 16.08
C HIS A 27 -26.37 2.94 15.81
N PRO A 28 -25.75 2.64 14.65
CA PRO A 28 -24.43 3.14 14.29
C PRO A 28 -24.25 4.65 14.38
N ALA A 29 -25.25 5.39 13.91
CA ALA A 29 -25.22 6.86 13.88
C ALA A 29 -25.09 7.48 15.28
N VAL A 30 -25.56 6.79 16.32
CA VAL A 30 -25.46 7.23 17.71
C VAL A 30 -24.09 6.87 18.30
N GLN A 31 -23.56 5.70 17.96
CA GLN A 31 -22.24 5.25 18.42
C GLN A 31 -21.10 6.12 17.90
N VAL A 32 -21.14 6.51 16.62
CA VAL A 32 -20.09 7.32 15.99
C VAL A 32 -19.95 8.71 16.61
N ARG A 33 -21.02 9.24 17.22
CA ARG A 33 -20.97 10.53 17.94
C ARG A 33 -20.24 10.47 19.28
N ARG A 34 -19.97 9.27 19.80
CA ARG A 34 -19.21 9.12 21.05
C ARG A 34 -17.73 9.44 20.78
N PRO A 35 -16.97 10.03 21.73
CA PRO A 35 -15.56 10.38 21.52
C PRO A 35 -14.67 9.18 21.19
N ASP A 36 -15.03 7.99 21.69
CA ASP A 36 -14.36 6.72 21.44
C ASP A 36 -14.83 6.04 20.13
N GLY A 37 -15.88 6.54 19.48
CA GLY A 37 -16.53 5.93 18.31
C GLY A 37 -17.29 4.63 18.62
N GLY A 38 -17.34 4.24 19.90
CA GLY A 38 -17.99 3.04 20.39
C GLY A 38 -17.55 1.74 19.71
N ARG A 39 -18.45 0.75 19.73
CA ARG A 39 -18.20 -0.62 19.26
C ARG A 39 -17.92 -0.68 17.76
N ILE A 40 -18.58 0.13 16.95
CA ILE A 40 -18.40 0.12 15.48
C ILE A 40 -17.00 0.54 15.07
N ARG A 41 -16.41 1.53 15.74
CA ARG A 41 -15.02 1.91 15.46
C ARG A 41 -14.07 0.76 15.76
N VAL A 42 -14.25 0.08 16.90
CA VAL A 42 -13.44 -1.08 17.27
C VAL A 42 -13.58 -2.22 16.26
N MET A 43 -14.82 -2.53 15.84
CA MET A 43 -15.08 -3.54 14.82
C MET A 43 -14.46 -3.17 13.47
N SER A 44 -14.61 -1.92 13.03
CA SER A 44 -14.03 -1.43 11.78
C SER A 44 -12.52 -1.42 11.82
N ALA A 45 -11.92 -1.07 12.97
CA ALA A 45 -10.49 -1.15 13.20
C ALA A 45 -10.00 -2.61 13.06
N ALA A 46 -10.68 -3.55 13.73
CA ALA A 46 -10.34 -4.98 13.62
C ALA A 46 -10.46 -5.50 12.17
N LEU A 47 -11.52 -5.11 11.44
CA LEU A 47 -11.71 -5.43 10.02
C LEU A 47 -10.60 -4.86 9.14
N ALA A 48 -10.09 -3.67 9.48
CA ALA A 48 -8.96 -3.04 8.79
C ALA A 48 -7.58 -3.58 9.22
N GLY A 49 -7.54 -4.62 10.07
CA GLY A 49 -6.31 -5.18 10.62
C GLY A 49 -5.60 -4.30 11.64
N LEU A 50 -6.30 -3.29 12.20
CA LEU A 50 -5.83 -2.42 13.27
C LEU A 50 -6.12 -3.06 14.64
N GLY A 51 -5.17 -2.96 15.57
CA GLY A 51 -5.33 -3.48 16.94
C GLY A 51 -5.09 -4.99 17.11
N LEU A 52 -4.49 -5.66 16.12
CA LEU A 52 -4.05 -7.05 16.24
C LEU A 52 -2.80 -7.16 17.14
N CYS A 53 -2.79 -8.18 18.00
CA CYS A 53 -1.68 -8.48 18.92
C CYS A 53 -0.37 -8.69 18.14
N GLY A 54 0.73 -8.07 18.58
CA GLY A 54 2.05 -8.18 17.94
C GLY A 54 2.37 -7.10 16.91
N ARG A 55 1.43 -6.20 16.63
CA ARG A 55 1.69 -4.98 15.86
C ARG A 55 2.09 -3.86 16.83
N ALA A 56 3.40 -3.61 16.95
CA ALA A 56 3.89 -2.42 17.64
C ALA A 56 3.27 -1.19 16.96
N HIS A 57 2.42 -0.47 17.69
CA HIS A 57 1.69 0.68 17.18
C HIS A 57 2.59 1.92 17.24
N ASP A 58 3.79 1.81 16.67
CA ASP A 58 4.78 2.88 16.66
C ASP A 58 4.50 3.79 15.46
N GLY A 59 3.57 4.74 15.64
CA GLY A 59 3.67 6.05 15.00
C GLY A 59 2.95 6.34 13.68
N TYR A 60 2.15 5.45 13.08
CA TYR A 60 1.57 5.71 11.74
C TYR A 60 0.05 5.99 11.72
N ALA A 61 -0.37 6.99 12.50
CA ALA A 61 -1.76 7.47 12.54
C ALA A 61 -2.30 7.91 11.15
N ALA A 62 -1.43 8.32 10.23
CA ALA A 62 -1.82 8.80 8.89
C ALA A 62 -2.47 7.71 8.02
N ILE A 63 -2.02 6.46 8.14
CA ILE A 63 -2.55 5.34 7.36
C ILE A 63 -3.82 4.79 8.04
N ASP A 64 -3.88 4.83 9.37
CA ASP A 64 -4.97 4.24 10.16
C ASP A 64 -6.33 4.87 9.87
N ALA A 65 -6.38 6.19 9.68
CA ALA A 65 -7.62 6.87 9.31
C ALA A 65 -8.15 6.37 7.94
N THR A 66 -7.26 6.20 6.97
CA THR A 66 -7.60 5.68 5.63
C THR A 66 -7.95 4.18 5.69
N LYS A 67 -7.27 3.41 6.54
CA LYS A 67 -7.63 2.01 6.79
C LYS A 67 -9.03 1.88 7.38
N LEU A 68 -9.42 2.79 8.27
CA LEU A 68 -10.75 2.78 8.84
C LEU A 68 -11.84 3.09 7.80
N SER A 69 -11.61 4.03 6.88
CA SER A 69 -12.56 4.33 5.79
C SER A 69 -12.68 3.20 4.79
N HIS A 70 -11.59 2.46 4.55
CA HIS A 70 -11.56 1.28 3.66
C HIS A 70 -11.73 -0.05 4.40
N ALA A 71 -12.16 -0.05 5.67
CA ALA A 71 -12.26 -1.26 6.49
C ALA A 71 -13.07 -2.40 5.84
N PRO A 72 -14.23 -2.14 5.19
CA PRO A 72 -14.97 -3.21 4.52
C PRO A 72 -14.18 -3.81 3.35
N ALA A 73 -13.49 -2.97 2.58
CA ALA A 73 -12.69 -3.40 1.44
C ALA A 73 -11.49 -4.24 1.90
N LEU A 74 -10.82 -3.82 2.98
CA LEU A 74 -9.69 -4.53 3.58
C LEU A 74 -10.08 -5.85 4.25
N ALA A 75 -11.32 -5.97 4.74
CA ALA A 75 -11.82 -7.22 5.32
C ALA A 75 -12.05 -8.33 4.28
N HIS A 76 -12.15 -7.99 3.00
CA HIS A 76 -12.26 -8.99 1.94
C HIS A 76 -10.94 -9.74 1.75
N GLN A 77 -11.01 -11.07 1.77
CA GLN A 77 -9.85 -11.95 1.53
C GLN A 77 -9.37 -11.94 0.07
N VAL A 78 -10.20 -11.47 -0.87
CA VAL A 78 -9.82 -11.42 -2.29
C VAL A 78 -9.05 -10.14 -2.54
N ASP A 79 -7.76 -10.30 -2.83
CA ASP A 79 -6.87 -9.20 -3.14
C ASP A 79 -7.02 -8.82 -4.62
N GLY A 80 -7.73 -7.71 -4.87
CA GLY A 80 -7.95 -7.17 -6.22
C GLY A 80 -7.10 -5.92 -6.51
N PRO A 81 -6.78 -5.66 -7.79
CA PRO A 81 -6.03 -4.47 -8.19
C PRO A 81 -6.77 -3.16 -7.84
N GLU A 82 -8.11 -3.16 -7.92
CA GLU A 82 -8.95 -2.02 -7.57
C GLU A 82 -8.84 -1.67 -6.09
N ARG A 83 -8.78 -2.68 -5.20
CA ARG A 83 -8.68 -2.45 -3.76
C ARG A 83 -7.39 -1.70 -3.42
N LEU A 84 -6.27 -2.15 -3.97
CA LEU A 84 -4.96 -1.52 -3.76
C LEU A 84 -4.93 -0.10 -4.35
N THR A 85 -5.39 0.07 -5.58
CA THR A 85 -5.35 1.36 -6.26
C THR A 85 -6.29 2.39 -5.62
N LEU A 86 -7.50 2.02 -5.21
CA LEU A 86 -8.44 2.90 -4.52
C LEU A 86 -7.93 3.31 -3.14
N PHE A 87 -7.39 2.36 -2.37
CA PHE A 87 -6.80 2.65 -1.07
C PHE A 87 -5.63 3.63 -1.19
N LEU A 88 -4.70 3.37 -2.10
CA LEU A 88 -3.54 4.24 -2.32
C LEU A 88 -3.94 5.60 -2.89
N ALA A 89 -4.94 5.65 -3.77
CA ALA A 89 -5.42 6.92 -4.31
C ALA A 89 -6.05 7.80 -3.23
N ASP A 90 -6.82 7.21 -2.29
CA ASP A 90 -7.40 7.94 -1.17
C ASP A 90 -6.35 8.36 -0.13
N LEU A 91 -5.36 7.51 0.14
CA LEU A 91 -4.26 7.81 1.05
C LEU A 91 -3.38 8.96 0.54
N LEU A 92 -3.00 8.90 -0.75
CA LEU A 92 -2.07 9.85 -1.36
C LEU A 92 -2.76 11.11 -1.90
N LYS A 93 -4.09 11.06 -2.08
CA LYS A 93 -4.89 12.09 -2.77
C LYS A 93 -4.45 12.33 -4.22
N VAL A 94 -3.93 11.30 -4.86
CA VAL A 94 -3.43 11.31 -6.25
C VAL A 94 -3.90 10.05 -6.97
N PRO A 95 -4.25 10.10 -8.26
CA PRO A 95 -4.57 8.90 -9.04
C PRO A 95 -3.42 7.88 -9.03
N VAL A 96 -3.78 6.61 -8.81
CA VAL A 96 -2.86 5.47 -8.83
C VAL A 96 -3.38 4.44 -9.82
N ARG A 97 -2.51 3.94 -10.70
CA ARG A 97 -2.80 2.84 -11.62
C ARG A 97 -1.87 1.68 -11.35
N LEU A 98 -2.35 0.46 -11.56
CA LEU A 98 -1.58 -0.75 -11.39
C LEU A 98 -1.38 -1.41 -12.75
N ARG A 99 -0.13 -1.79 -13.05
CA ARG A 99 0.21 -2.69 -14.15
C ARG A 99 0.57 -4.04 -13.57
N GLU A 100 -0.26 -5.02 -13.90
CA GLU A 100 -0.08 -6.42 -13.49
C GLU A 100 0.89 -7.16 -14.41
N PHE A 101 1.42 -8.27 -13.90
CA PHE A 101 2.22 -9.24 -14.63
C PHE A 101 3.46 -8.66 -15.34
N VAL A 102 4.22 -7.81 -14.65
CA VAL A 102 5.42 -7.19 -15.21
C VAL A 102 6.52 -8.24 -15.36
N GLY A 103 6.99 -8.43 -16.58
CA GLY A 103 8.04 -9.40 -16.88
C GLY A 103 9.39 -9.01 -16.30
N THR A 104 9.98 -9.93 -15.55
CA THR A 104 11.33 -9.80 -14.98
C THR A 104 12.14 -11.05 -15.25
N PHE A 105 13.46 -10.87 -15.35
CA PHE A 105 14.41 -11.98 -15.38
C PHE A 105 14.90 -12.26 -13.97
N MET A 106 14.71 -13.48 -13.50
CA MET A 106 15.22 -13.95 -12.21
C MET A 106 16.50 -14.76 -12.43
N PRO A 107 17.59 -14.50 -11.66
CA PRO A 107 18.79 -15.32 -11.74
C PRO A 107 18.53 -16.74 -11.22
N ILE A 108 19.07 -17.73 -11.92
CA ILE A 108 19.04 -19.13 -11.48
C ILE A 108 20.33 -19.38 -10.67
N PRO A 109 20.22 -19.84 -9.40
CA PRO A 109 21.39 -20.20 -8.60
C PRO A 109 22.30 -21.19 -9.32
N ASN A 110 23.62 -21.03 -9.17
CA ASN A 110 24.61 -21.83 -9.91
C ASN A 110 24.44 -23.35 -9.74
N GLY A 111 23.96 -23.82 -8.59
CA GLY A 111 23.70 -25.24 -8.34
C GLY A 111 22.44 -25.80 -9.02
N LEU A 112 21.51 -24.93 -9.43
CA LEU A 112 20.27 -25.28 -10.13
C LEU A 112 20.37 -25.10 -11.64
N GLN A 113 21.49 -24.57 -12.13
CA GLN A 113 21.73 -24.42 -13.57
C GLN A 113 22.03 -25.77 -14.21
N SER A 114 21.46 -25.99 -15.39
CA SER A 114 21.71 -27.18 -16.20
C SER A 114 23.17 -27.25 -16.64
N ARG A 115 23.86 -28.33 -16.29
CA ARG A 115 25.26 -28.58 -16.68
C ARG A 115 25.39 -29.97 -17.28
N LEU A 116 25.98 -30.08 -18.46
CA LEU A 116 26.17 -31.37 -19.13
C LEU A 116 26.90 -32.36 -18.20
N GLY A 117 26.37 -33.57 -18.05
CA GLY A 117 26.90 -34.58 -17.12
C GLY A 117 26.58 -34.33 -15.63
N GLY A 118 25.82 -33.28 -15.31
CA GLY A 118 25.40 -32.93 -13.96
C GLY A 118 23.88 -33.08 -13.74
N ALA A 119 23.38 -32.42 -12.69
CA ALA A 119 21.95 -32.35 -12.39
C ALA A 119 21.19 -31.38 -13.34
N HIS A 120 19.87 -31.47 -13.35
CA HIS A 120 18.97 -30.58 -14.11
C HIS A 120 19.18 -30.56 -15.63
N VAL A 121 19.51 -31.71 -16.25
CA VAL A 121 19.78 -31.84 -17.69
C VAL A 121 18.67 -32.52 -18.51
N GLN A 122 17.56 -32.91 -17.88
CA GLN A 122 16.49 -33.61 -18.57
C GLN A 122 15.63 -32.61 -19.37
N LEU A 123 15.68 -32.72 -20.69
CA LEU A 123 14.83 -31.95 -21.60
C LEU A 123 13.35 -32.19 -21.29
N GLY A 124 12.56 -31.11 -21.33
CA GLY A 124 11.12 -31.14 -21.02
C GLY A 124 10.76 -31.35 -19.55
N ARG A 125 11.74 -31.49 -18.65
CA ARG A 125 11.52 -31.68 -17.21
C ARG A 125 12.27 -30.69 -16.34
N SER A 126 13.59 -30.60 -16.50
CA SER A 126 14.45 -29.83 -15.59
C SER A 126 15.52 -29.00 -16.28
N ALA A 127 15.76 -29.20 -17.58
CA ALA A 127 16.71 -28.40 -18.33
C ALA A 127 16.22 -26.95 -18.53
N THR A 128 17.02 -25.97 -18.11
CA THR A 128 16.80 -24.53 -18.33
C THR A 128 17.92 -23.96 -19.20
N ILE A 129 17.56 -23.02 -20.08
CA ILE A 129 18.52 -22.36 -20.97
C ILE A 129 19.01 -21.08 -20.30
N GLY A 130 20.34 -20.98 -20.13
CA GLY A 130 21.01 -19.78 -19.62
C GLY A 130 20.93 -19.58 -18.10
N PRO A 131 21.58 -18.53 -17.58
CA PRO A 131 21.69 -18.29 -16.14
C PRO A 131 20.47 -17.58 -15.53
N ARG A 132 19.41 -17.31 -16.31
CA ARG A 132 18.24 -16.54 -15.88
C ARG A 132 16.97 -17.12 -16.47
N THR A 133 15.89 -17.08 -15.70
CA THR A 133 14.55 -17.46 -16.15
C THR A 133 13.64 -16.23 -16.23
N PHE A 134 12.76 -16.20 -17.23
CA PHE A 134 11.80 -15.13 -17.39
C PHE A 134 10.49 -15.48 -16.66
N GLN A 135 10.01 -14.58 -15.82
CA GLN A 135 8.77 -14.75 -15.07
C GLN A 135 7.98 -13.44 -15.03
N ARG A 136 6.66 -13.56 -14.99
CA ARG A 136 5.74 -12.40 -14.95
C ARG A 136 4.88 -12.35 -13.70
N GLN A 137 4.85 -13.41 -12.90
CA GLN A 137 3.83 -13.57 -11.86
C GLN A 137 4.16 -12.84 -10.56
N GLN A 138 5.43 -12.55 -10.30
CA GLN A 138 5.86 -12.04 -8.99
C GLN A 138 6.11 -10.54 -8.99
N ARG A 139 5.79 -9.81 -10.06
CA ARG A 139 6.11 -8.38 -10.14
C ARG A 139 4.96 -7.55 -10.66
N ILE A 140 4.74 -6.43 -9.99
CA ILE A 140 3.75 -5.41 -10.33
C ILE A 140 4.40 -4.03 -10.38
N GLU A 141 3.79 -3.13 -11.15
CA GLU A 141 4.24 -1.73 -11.23
C GLU A 141 3.08 -0.78 -10.94
N LEU A 142 3.24 0.07 -9.93
CA LEU A 142 2.29 1.11 -9.58
C LEU A 142 2.70 2.43 -10.24
N SER A 143 1.81 3.04 -11.01
CA SER A 143 1.97 4.38 -11.56
C SER A 143 1.22 5.39 -10.69
N ILE A 144 1.94 6.35 -10.12
CA ILE A 144 1.39 7.39 -9.25
C ILE A 144 1.48 8.72 -9.98
N GLY A 145 0.33 9.33 -10.22
CA GLY A 145 0.25 10.64 -10.85
C GLY A 145 -0.86 10.75 -11.89
N PRO A 146 -1.03 11.97 -12.44
CA PRO A 146 0.03 12.97 -12.58
C PRO A 146 0.22 13.88 -11.34
N LEU A 147 1.48 14.11 -10.95
CA LEU A 147 1.91 14.81 -9.73
C LEU A 147 2.35 16.25 -9.99
N THR A 148 2.26 17.12 -8.98
CA THR A 148 2.99 18.40 -8.98
C THR A 148 4.48 18.17 -8.69
N LEU A 149 5.35 19.14 -8.98
CA LEU A 149 6.78 19.01 -8.67
C LEU A 149 7.02 18.84 -7.16
N ALA A 150 6.26 19.55 -6.33
CA ALA A 150 6.34 19.44 -4.87
C ALA A 150 5.98 18.04 -4.39
N ASP A 151 4.88 17.47 -4.90
CA ASP A 151 4.48 16.11 -4.54
C ASP A 151 5.48 15.08 -5.03
N TYR A 152 6.00 15.24 -6.25
CA TYR A 152 7.00 14.37 -6.85
C TYR A 152 8.27 14.29 -6.00
N VAL A 153 8.79 15.44 -5.56
CA VAL A 153 9.97 15.50 -4.68
C VAL A 153 9.69 14.82 -3.33
N ALA A 154 8.48 14.93 -2.80
CA ALA A 154 8.10 14.28 -1.56
C ALA A 154 8.02 12.73 -1.66
N PHE A 155 7.97 12.16 -2.88
CA PHE A 155 8.05 10.71 -3.11
C PHE A 155 9.48 10.19 -3.37
N LEU A 156 10.47 11.09 -3.44
CA LEU A 156 11.86 10.71 -3.63
C LEU A 156 12.44 9.98 -2.38
N PRO A 157 13.57 9.26 -2.54
CA PRO A 157 14.24 8.62 -1.40
C PRO A 157 14.55 9.61 -0.26
N GLY A 158 14.19 9.25 0.98
CA GLY A 158 14.45 10.04 2.18
C GLY A 158 13.32 10.98 2.62
N CYS A 159 12.14 10.89 1.99
CA CYS A 159 10.97 11.71 2.33
C CYS A 159 9.87 10.89 3.00
N GLU A 160 9.13 11.51 3.93
CA GLU A 160 8.07 10.88 4.75
C GLU A 160 6.93 10.27 3.91
N ARG A 161 6.53 10.92 2.81
CA ARG A 161 5.48 10.39 1.91
C ARG A 161 5.86 9.07 1.26
N ARG A 162 7.15 8.86 0.98
CA ARG A 162 7.65 7.58 0.47
C ARG A 162 7.56 6.49 1.54
N GLU A 163 7.91 6.78 2.78
CA GLU A 163 7.82 5.82 3.89
C GLU A 163 6.37 5.43 4.17
N THR A 164 5.47 6.42 4.12
CA THR A 164 4.02 6.20 4.21
C THR A 164 3.53 5.28 3.08
N LEU A 165 3.93 5.54 1.84
CA LEU A 165 3.61 4.70 0.68
C LEU A 165 4.14 3.27 0.85
N GLN A 166 5.40 3.13 1.23
CA GLN A 166 6.02 1.81 1.42
C GLN A 166 5.34 1.02 2.53
N THR A 167 4.96 1.67 3.62
CA THR A 167 4.22 1.03 4.72
C THR A 167 2.83 0.59 4.25
N ALA A 168 2.12 1.45 3.51
CA ALA A 168 0.81 1.13 2.96
C ALA A 168 0.86 -0.07 2.00
N ILE A 169 1.77 -0.07 1.02
CA ILE A 169 1.91 -1.20 0.10
C ILE A 169 2.29 -2.47 0.87
N ARG A 170 3.17 -2.38 1.88
CA ARG A 170 3.59 -3.53 2.70
C ARG A 170 2.42 -4.13 3.45
N ASP A 171 1.55 -3.29 4.00
CA ASP A 171 0.40 -3.73 4.75
C ASP A 171 -0.65 -4.41 3.87
N LEU A 172 -0.85 -3.92 2.64
CA LEU A 172 -1.88 -4.44 1.74
C LEU A 172 -1.42 -5.62 0.88
N VAL A 173 -0.15 -5.64 0.45
CA VAL A 173 0.40 -6.64 -0.48
C VAL A 173 1.28 -7.66 0.25
N GLY A 174 1.83 -7.31 1.40
CA GLY A 174 2.78 -8.15 2.13
C GLY A 174 4.15 -8.23 1.46
N TYR A 175 4.79 -9.40 1.54
CA TYR A 175 6.16 -9.64 1.07
C TYR A 175 6.23 -10.60 -0.14
N GLY A 176 5.09 -11.03 -0.68
CA GLY A 176 5.02 -12.06 -1.71
C GLY A 176 5.29 -11.56 -3.14
N LEU A 177 5.22 -10.24 -3.37
CA LEU A 177 5.37 -9.62 -4.68
C LEU A 177 6.45 -8.52 -4.68
N ASP A 178 7.17 -8.43 -5.79
CA ASP A 178 8.01 -7.29 -6.11
C ASP A 178 7.12 -6.13 -6.60
N VAL A 179 7.22 -4.99 -5.92
CA VAL A 179 6.47 -3.79 -6.27
C VAL A 179 7.42 -2.70 -6.74
N ASP A 180 7.31 -2.36 -8.02
CA ASP A 180 7.95 -1.22 -8.64
C ASP A 180 6.98 -0.01 -8.60
N VAL A 181 7.50 1.20 -8.41
CA VAL A 181 6.68 2.42 -8.39
C VAL A 181 7.21 3.42 -9.40
N ARG A 182 6.38 3.77 -10.37
CA ARG A 182 6.61 4.82 -11.34
C ARG A 182 5.95 6.11 -10.89
N LEU A 183 6.72 7.19 -10.84
CA LEU A 183 6.20 8.52 -10.56
C LEU A 183 5.96 9.24 -11.88
N VAL A 184 4.75 9.77 -12.05
CA VAL A 184 4.34 10.53 -13.23
C VAL A 184 4.24 12.00 -12.84
N LEU A 185 5.11 12.85 -13.40
CA LEU A 185 5.14 14.29 -13.18
C LEU A 185 4.32 15.00 -14.25
N ARG A 186 3.45 15.93 -13.84
CA ARG A 186 2.68 16.78 -14.76
C ARG A 186 3.62 17.49 -15.73
N ARG A 187 3.28 17.49 -17.01
CA ARG A 187 4.09 18.12 -18.06
C ARG A 187 4.48 19.59 -17.78
N ASP A 188 3.55 20.36 -17.18
CA ASP A 188 3.71 21.80 -16.97
C ASP A 188 4.65 22.08 -15.78
N GLU A 189 4.90 21.07 -14.95
CA GLU A 189 5.71 21.10 -13.73
C GLU A 189 7.12 20.57 -13.96
N VAL A 190 7.46 20.13 -15.19
CA VAL A 190 8.81 19.62 -15.53
C VAL A 190 9.82 20.77 -15.48
N PRO A 191 10.75 20.78 -14.49
CA PRO A 191 11.72 21.85 -14.36
C PRO A 191 12.76 21.79 -15.47
N ALA A 192 13.24 22.96 -15.90
CA ALA A 192 14.42 23.02 -16.76
C ALA A 192 15.65 22.55 -15.96
N ALA A 193 16.47 21.69 -16.56
CA ALA A 193 17.72 21.25 -15.93
C ALA A 193 18.66 22.44 -15.70
N LYS A 194 18.90 22.77 -14.43
CA LYS A 194 19.88 23.77 -14.00
C LYS A 194 21.00 23.08 -13.24
N MET A 195 22.24 23.42 -13.58
CA MET A 195 23.42 22.97 -12.83
C MET A 195 23.32 23.39 -11.36
N GLY A 196 23.67 22.50 -10.44
CA GLY A 196 23.61 22.71 -9.00
C GLY A 196 22.26 22.39 -8.32
N ALA A 197 21.15 22.37 -9.07
CA ALA A 197 19.83 22.01 -8.54
C ALA A 197 19.28 20.68 -9.10
N ALA A 198 19.78 20.23 -10.25
CA ALA A 198 19.36 18.99 -10.87
C ALA A 198 20.02 17.76 -10.20
N ARG A 199 19.23 16.77 -9.80
CA ARG A 199 19.68 15.45 -9.33
C ARG A 199 19.46 14.44 -10.46
N ILE A 200 20.55 13.88 -10.98
CA ILE A 200 20.51 12.91 -12.08
C ILE A 200 19.71 11.68 -11.66
N GLY A 201 18.85 11.20 -12.57
CA GLY A 201 17.97 10.06 -12.31
C GLY A 201 16.81 10.36 -11.35
N GLN A 202 16.58 11.63 -10.98
CA GLN A 202 15.47 12.04 -10.12
C GLN A 202 14.75 13.27 -10.68
N ILE A 203 15.43 14.41 -10.82
CA ILE A 203 14.83 15.70 -11.24
C ILE A 203 15.64 16.40 -12.33
N ALA A 204 16.24 15.62 -13.24
CA ALA A 204 17.11 16.14 -14.29
C ALA A 204 16.59 15.73 -15.69
N TRP A 205 15.77 16.59 -16.29
CA TRP A 205 15.32 16.44 -17.67
C TRP A 205 16.15 17.32 -18.61
N LEU A 206 16.99 16.71 -19.44
CA LEU A 206 17.85 17.42 -20.39
C LEU A 206 17.06 18.02 -21.57
N ALA A 207 15.92 17.43 -21.92
CA ALA A 207 15.00 17.93 -22.93
C ALA A 207 13.56 17.73 -22.43
N ARG A 208 12.67 18.68 -22.76
CA ARG A 208 11.23 18.47 -22.56
C ARG A 208 10.75 17.37 -23.51
N PRO A 209 9.86 16.46 -23.06
CA PRO A 209 9.27 15.46 -23.94
C PRO A 209 8.65 16.12 -25.17
N LYS A 210 9.01 15.63 -26.37
CA LYS A 210 8.51 16.20 -27.64
C LYS A 210 6.98 16.07 -27.79
N ASP A 211 6.38 15.08 -27.13
CA ASP A 211 4.98 14.68 -27.32
C ASP A 211 3.96 15.37 -26.39
N ARG A 212 4.33 16.41 -25.63
CA ARG A 212 3.41 17.09 -24.66
C ARG A 212 2.74 16.14 -23.64
N SER A 213 3.26 14.94 -23.45
CA SER A 213 2.82 13.98 -22.44
C SER A 213 3.41 14.31 -21.07
N ASP A 214 2.78 13.80 -20.01
CA ASP A 214 3.35 13.82 -18.67
C ASP A 214 4.67 13.02 -18.64
N ALA A 215 5.58 13.38 -17.74
CA ALA A 215 6.90 12.76 -17.62
C ALA A 215 6.83 11.55 -16.69
N ASP A 216 7.05 10.35 -17.23
CA ASP A 216 6.93 9.07 -16.52
C ASP A 216 8.28 8.31 -16.41
N ASP A 217 9.41 9.04 -16.54
CA ASP A 217 10.75 8.46 -16.67
C ASP A 217 11.24 7.72 -15.41
N LEU A 218 10.82 8.16 -14.22
CA LEU A 218 11.33 7.64 -12.95
C LEU A 218 10.52 6.43 -12.47
N CYS A 219 11.15 5.25 -12.54
CA CYS A 219 10.66 4.03 -11.91
C CYS A 219 11.58 3.63 -10.74
N ILE A 220 11.07 3.76 -9.52
CA ILE A 220 11.70 3.28 -8.30
C ILE A 220 11.45 1.77 -8.21
N ARG A 221 12.49 0.99 -8.48
CA ARG A 221 12.40 -0.47 -8.46
C ARG A 221 12.47 -1.02 -7.05
N THR A 222 11.68 -2.06 -6.80
CA THR A 222 11.67 -2.88 -5.58
C THR A 222 11.51 -2.01 -4.32
N ILE A 223 10.42 -1.25 -4.26
CA ILE A 223 10.02 -0.58 -3.01
C ILE A 223 9.71 -1.64 -1.94
N ILE A 224 9.14 -2.76 -2.38
CA ILE A 224 8.88 -3.97 -1.60
C ILE A 224 9.22 -5.15 -2.48
N GLY A 225 9.79 -6.21 -1.92
CA GLY A 225 10.06 -7.44 -2.65
C GLY A 225 11.40 -8.07 -2.34
N TRP A 226 11.65 -9.20 -2.98
CA TRP A 226 12.90 -9.94 -2.83
C TRP A 226 13.95 -9.34 -3.75
N ARG A 227 15.05 -8.86 -3.16
CA ARG A 227 16.24 -8.46 -3.91
C ARG A 227 17.16 -9.68 -3.97
N PRO A 228 17.30 -10.38 -5.10
CA PRO A 228 18.59 -11.00 -5.35
C PRO A 228 19.53 -9.81 -5.49
N GLU A 229 20.47 -9.69 -4.55
CA GLU A 229 21.58 -8.76 -4.71
C GLU A 229 22.05 -8.84 -6.16
N MET A 230 22.02 -7.71 -6.88
CA MET A 230 22.89 -7.60 -8.03
C MET A 230 24.27 -7.88 -7.45
N PRO A 231 25.02 -8.90 -7.92
CA PRO A 231 26.42 -8.95 -7.58
C PRO A 231 26.96 -7.57 -7.93
N GLU A 232 27.44 -6.89 -6.90
CA GLU A 232 28.18 -5.66 -7.03
C GLU A 232 29.06 -5.79 -8.27
N ALA A 233 28.73 -5.05 -9.32
CA ALA A 233 29.69 -4.71 -10.34
C ALA A 233 30.63 -3.68 -9.72
N VAL A 234 31.36 -4.12 -8.68
CA VAL A 234 32.63 -3.54 -8.27
C VAL A 234 33.62 -4.16 -9.24
N ALA A 235 33.79 -3.45 -10.36
CA ALA A 235 35.01 -3.51 -11.15
C ALA A 235 35.99 -2.49 -10.55
#